data_AF-A0A965C686-F1
#
_entry.id   AF-A0A965C686-F1
#
_cell.length_a   1.000
_cell.length_b   1.000
_cell.length_c   1.000
_cell.angle_alpha   90.00
_cell.angle_beta   90.00
_cell.angle_gamma   90.00
#
_symmetry.space_group_name_H-M   'P 1'
#
loop_
_entity.id
_entity.type
_entity.pdbx_description
1 polymer ?
#
loop_
_entity_poly.entity_id
_entity_poly.type
_entity_poly.pdbx_seq_one_letter_code
_entity_poly.pdbx_strand_id
1 'polypeptide(L)' 'MPSLYKFRDERIQDVMLAYTKTENTVRYSLTHGGRYMPYTEQELEMMREEKAWAMARLVIDKIMRLPAIEFKNFGK' A
#
# COMPACT_ATOMS: atom_id res chain seq x y z
N MET A 1 14.83 5.08 15.20
CA MET A 1 14.22 5.83 14.08
C MET A 1 12.72 5.80 14.26
N PRO A 2 12.02 6.95 14.22
CA PRO A 2 10.56 6.94 14.21
C PRO A 2 10.07 6.24 12.94
N SER A 3 9.10 5.34 13.09
CA SER A 3 8.42 4.67 11.98
C SER A 3 6.92 4.78 12.21
N LEU A 4 6.16 4.86 11.13
CA LEU A 4 4.70 4.79 11.18
C LEU A 4 4.21 3.39 11.58
N TYR A 5 5.04 2.36 11.41
CA TYR A 5 4.71 0.97 11.70
C TYR A 5 5.13 0.58 13.11
N LYS A 6 4.24 -0.11 13.82
CA LYS A 6 4.54 -0.66 15.14
C LYS A 6 5.41 -1.90 15.03
N PHE A 7 5.16 -2.72 13.99
CA PHE A 7 5.90 -3.94 13.71
C PHE A 7 6.41 -3.99 12.27
N ARG A 8 7.49 -4.75 12.04
CA ARG A 8 8.06 -4.92 10.69
C ARG A 8 7.07 -5.58 9.72
N ASP A 9 6.25 -6.49 10.22
CA ASP A 9 5.34 -7.29 9.40
C ASP A 9 4.22 -6.44 8.78
N GLU A 10 3.74 -5.42 9.50
CA GLU A 10 2.76 -4.44 8.99
C GLU A 10 3.33 -3.70 7.76
N ARG A 11 4.61 -3.32 7.82
CA ARG A 11 5.29 -2.68 6.69
C ARG A 11 5.44 -3.64 5.52
N ILE A 12 5.70 -4.91 5.78
CA ILE A 12 5.82 -5.93 4.72
C ILE A 12 4.48 -6.12 4.02
N GLN A 13 3.37 -6.15 4.77
CA GLN A 13 2.02 -6.24 4.20
C GLN A 13 1.70 -5.06 3.28
N ASP A 14 1.99 -3.83 3.71
CA ASP A 14 1.79 -2.64 2.88
C ASP A 14 2.66 -2.65 1.61
N VAL A 15 3.90 -3.14 1.70
CA VAL A 15 4.74 -3.35 0.51
C VAL A 15 4.09 -4.37 -0.44
N MET A 16 3.63 -5.51 0.08
CA MET A 16 2.95 -6.51 -0.76
C MET A 16 1.73 -5.92 -1.47
N LEU A 17 0.87 -5.18 -0.75
CA LEU A 17 -0.30 -4.50 -1.31
C LEU A 17 0.07 -3.47 -2.39
N ALA A 18 1.06 -2.62 -2.11
CA ALA A 18 1.52 -1.58 -3.03
C ALA A 18 2.02 -2.15 -4.38
N TYR A 19 2.68 -3.31 -4.36
CA TYR A 19 3.21 -3.96 -5.57
C TYR A 19 2.23 -4.93 -6.23
N THR A 20 1.02 -5.09 -5.69
CA THR A 20 -0.01 -5.96 -6.27
C THR A 20 -0.52 -5.37 -7.60
N LYS A 21 -0.64 -6.23 -8.62
CA LYS A 21 -1.20 -5.88 -9.94
C LYS A 21 -2.69 -6.20 -9.95
N THR A 22 -3.55 -5.19 -9.85
CA THR A 22 -5.01 -5.36 -9.74
C THR A 22 -5.70 -5.66 -11.08
N GLU A 23 -5.07 -5.35 -12.22
CA GLU A 23 -5.71 -5.42 -13.54
C GLU A 23 -6.00 -6.85 -14.03
N ASN A 24 -5.18 -7.84 -13.62
CA ASN A 24 -5.28 -9.23 -14.08
C ASN A 24 -5.52 -10.23 -12.94
N THR A 25 -5.95 -9.75 -11.77
CA THR A 25 -6.19 -10.64 -10.63
C THR A 25 -7.51 -11.38 -10.76
N VAL A 26 -7.50 -12.64 -10.33
CA VAL A 26 -8.69 -13.49 -10.24
C VAL A 26 -8.83 -13.98 -8.81
N ARG A 27 -10.08 -14.11 -8.35
CA ARG A 27 -10.41 -14.70 -7.05
C ARG A 27 -10.80 -16.15 -7.21
N TYR A 28 -10.39 -16.99 -6.27
CA TYR A 28 -10.89 -18.35 -6.19
C TYR A 28 -12.24 -18.35 -5.47
N SER A 29 -13.30 -18.73 -6.18
CA SER A 29 -14.66 -18.76 -5.62
C SER A 29 -15.03 -20.16 -5.17
N LEU A 30 -15.23 -20.31 -3.85
CA LEU A 30 -15.76 -21.54 -3.26
C LEU A 30 -17.26 -21.72 -3.52
N THR A 31 -18.00 -20.62 -3.66
CA THR A 31 -19.46 -20.64 -3.87
C THR A 31 -19.85 -21.04 -5.29
N HIS A 32 -18.97 -20.80 -6.27
CA HIS A 32 -19.22 -21.15 -7.68
C HIS A 32 -18.51 -22.44 -8.10
N GLY A 33 -18.47 -23.43 -7.19
CA GLY A 33 -17.92 -24.74 -7.48
C GLY A 33 -16.39 -24.77 -7.63
N GLY A 34 -15.67 -23.93 -6.88
CA GLY A 34 -14.21 -23.99 -6.82
C GLY A 34 -13.52 -23.54 -8.10
N ARG A 35 -13.89 -22.36 -8.62
CA ARG A 35 -13.34 -21.83 -9.88
C ARG A 35 -12.71 -20.46 -9.68
N TYR A 36 -11.72 -20.16 -10.51
CA TYR A 36 -11.18 -18.81 -10.62
C TYR A 36 -12.15 -17.92 -11.39
N MET A 37 -12.46 -16.77 -10.81
CA MET A 37 -13.36 -15.78 -11.39
C MET A 37 -12.69 -14.40 -11.38
N PRO A 38 -13.01 -13.53 -12.35
CA PRO A 38 -12.60 -12.15 -12.26
C PRO A 38 -13.24 -11.48 -11.04
N TYR A 39 -12.55 -10.48 -10.50
CA TYR A 39 -13.15 -9.58 -9.53
C TYR A 39 -14.22 -8.72 -10.20
N THR A 40 -15.24 -8.33 -9.44
CA THR A 40 -16.21 -7.33 -9.88
C THR A 40 -15.54 -5.96 -9.96
N GLU A 41 -16.13 -5.03 -10.70
CA GLU A 41 -15.59 -3.67 -10.80
C GLU A 41 -15.51 -2.97 -9.43
N GLN A 42 -16.50 -3.19 -8.57
CA GLN A 42 -16.50 -2.68 -7.20
C GLN A 42 -15.39 -3.30 -6.34
N GLU A 43 -15.13 -4.60 -6.47
CA GLU A 43 -14.01 -5.26 -5.77
C GLU A 43 -12.66 -4.70 -6.25
N LEU A 44 -12.52 -4.47 -7.57
CA LEU A 44 -11.31 -3.87 -8.14
C LEU A 44 -11.11 -2.43 -7.66
N GLU A 45 -12.18 -1.65 -7.51
CA GLU A 45 -12.12 -0.28 -6.99
C GLU A 45 -11.63 -0.26 -5.54
N MET A 46 -12.18 -1.12 -4.67
CA MET A 46 -11.71 -1.27 -3.30
C MET A 46 -10.23 -1.69 -3.25
N MET A 47 -9.80 -2.64 -4.08
CA MET A 47 -8.39 -3.06 -4.14
C MET A 47 -7.47 -1.91 -4.59
N ARG A 48 -7.92 -1.06 -5.51
CA ARG A 48 -7.16 0.14 -5.93
C ARG A 48 -7.04 1.15 -4.80
N GLU A 49 -8.11 1.34 -4.03
CA GLU A 49 -8.10 2.23 -2.87
C GLU A 49 -7.15 1.71 -1.78
N GLU A 50 -7.24 0.44 -1.39
CA GLU A 50 -6.34 -0.17 -0.41
C GLU A 50 -4.87 -0.05 -0.82
N LYS A 51 -4.59 -0.29 -2.10
CA LYS A 51 -3.26 -0.09 -2.69
C LYS A 51 -2.79 1.36 -2.56
N ALA A 52 -3.63 2.34 -2.88
CA ALA A 52 -3.29 3.76 -2.76
C ALA A 52 -2.98 4.14 -1.31
N TRP A 53 -3.76 3.64 -0.35
CA TRP A 53 -3.50 3.83 1.07
C TRP A 53 -2.18 3.21 1.53
N ALA A 54 -1.88 1.99 1.12
CA ALA A 54 -0.61 1.32 1.43
C ALA A 54 0.59 2.11 0.87
N MET A 55 0.48 2.58 -0.38
CA MET A 55 1.51 3.44 -0.98
C MET A 55 1.72 4.74 -0.21
N ALA A 56 0.62 5.41 0.19
CA ALA A 56 0.69 6.64 0.97
C ALA A 56 1.39 6.42 2.32
N ARG A 57 1.04 5.35 3.06
CA ARG A 57 1.67 4.99 4.33
C ARG A 57 3.18 4.74 4.17
N LEU A 58 3.60 4.02 3.13
CA LEU A 58 5.01 3.78 2.85
C LEU A 58 5.79 5.06 2.54
N VAL A 59 5.19 6.00 1.80
CA VAL A 59 5.80 7.30 1.50
C VAL A 59 5.93 8.15 2.76
N ILE A 60 4.88 8.22 3.57
CA ILE A 60 4.91 8.95 4.85
C ILE A 60 5.97 8.36 5.78
N ASP A 61 6.01 7.03 5.95
CA ASP A 61 7.04 6.35 6.75
C ASP A 61 8.45 6.66 6.23
N LYS A 62 8.64 6.72 4.91
CA LYS A 62 9.92 7.12 4.31
C LYS A 62 10.29 8.56 4.69
N ILE A 63 9.36 9.51 4.56
CA ILE A 63 9.59 10.93 4.88
C ILE A 63 9.91 11.10 6.37
N MET A 64 9.18 10.43 7.26
CA MET A 64 9.40 10.49 8.72
C MET A 64 10.78 9.98 9.14
N ARG A 65 11.40 9.11 8.32
CA ARG A 65 12.74 8.57 8.57
C ARG A 65 13.86 9.41 7.94
N LEU A 66 13.53 10.41 7.12
CA LEU A 66 14.53 11.32 6.58
C LEU A 66 15.08 12.21 7.70
N PRO A 67 16.37 12.59 7.64
CA PRO A 67 16.89 13.61 8.53
C PRO A 67 16.10 14.91 8.38
N ALA A 68 16.03 15.70 9.45
CA ALA A 68 15.35 16.99 9.42
C ALA A 68 15.88 17.81 8.23
N ILE A 69 14.97 18.32 7.41
CA ILE A 69 15.33 19.19 6.31
C ILE A 69 15.84 20.48 6.96
N GLU A 70 17.15 20.68 6.94
CA GLU A 70 17.76 21.96 7.30
C GLU A 70 17.30 22.97 6.27
N PHE A 71 16.29 23.77 6.62
CA PHE A 71 16.02 25.01 5.91
C PHE A 71 17.24 25.89 6.13
N LYS A 72 18.19 25.88 5.19
CA LYS A 72 19.18 26.94 5.12
C LYS A 72 18.41 28.23 5.02
N ASN A 73 18.39 28.99 6.11
CA ASN A 73 18.01 30.38 6.08
C ASN A 73 18.95 31.01 5.05
N PHE A 74 18.45 31.26 3.84
CA PHE A 74 19.06 32.19 2.92
C PHE A 74 18.92 33.55 3.59
N GLY A 75 19.90 33.84 4.45
CA GLY A 75 19.89 34.98 5.33
C GLY A 75 20.31 36.25 4.60
N LYS A 76 19.52 37.28 4.88
CA LYS A 76 19.76 38.73 4.82
C LYS A 76 19.81 39.38 3.44
#